data_AF-A0A349SW31-F1
#
_entry.id   AF-A0A349SW31-F1
#
_cell.length_a   1.000
_cell.length_b   1.000
_cell.length_c   1.000
_cell.angle_alpha   90.00
_cell.angle_beta   90.00
_cell.angle_gamma   90.00
#
_symmetry.space_group_name_H-M   'P 1'
#
loop_
_entity.id
_entity.type
_entity.pdbx_description
1 polymer ?
#
loop_
_entity_poly.entity_id
_entity_poly.type
_entity_poly.pdbx_seq_one_letter_code
_entity_poly.pdbx_strand_id
1 'polypeptide(L)'
;MNQNSESRSQFSLLKTVRFAPFFWTQFFGAFNDNLFKNSLLALLTFGVLQSGMELSKMNNLGALLFILPFFLFSALAGQLADKYEKSLLIRYIKGLEIIIMLLGAVCFLYLQTWGLMLLLFLMGTQSTFFGPIKYSIIPQHLRAEELVGGNALVETGTFIAILIGTIAANALSDWPSGPQIVACVVVVVALLGFATSLKIPPGNAPSPDLKIRFNPVTETWHTIQFSRENKAVFLAIMGISWFWFLGAAYLTQIYEYTKVDLGGASSVVMTLLSAFSIGIAAGSLFCERLSGHKIELG
;
A
#
# COMPACT_ATOMS: atom_id res chain seq x y z
N MET A 1 43.21 16.20 0.16
CA MET A 1 42.23 16.48 1.24
C MET A 1 41.35 15.26 1.38
N ASN A 2 41.59 14.47 2.42
CA ASN A 2 40.79 13.29 2.76
C ASN A 2 39.39 13.74 3.21
N GLN A 3 38.36 13.26 2.54
CA GLN A 3 37.02 13.18 3.13
C GLN A 3 36.57 11.73 3.08
N ASN A 4 36.49 11.14 4.26
CA ASN A 4 35.85 9.87 4.54
C ASN A 4 34.43 9.89 3.96
N SER A 5 34.24 9.26 2.80
CA SER A 5 32.93 8.73 2.42
C SER A 5 32.66 7.49 3.26
N GLU A 6 32.42 7.68 4.56
CA GLU A 6 31.68 6.65 5.30
C GLU A 6 30.34 6.52 4.58
N SER A 7 30.17 5.41 3.85
CA SER A 7 28.92 4.99 3.28
C SER A 7 27.89 4.95 4.41
N ARG A 8 27.14 6.03 4.59
CA ARG A 8 26.03 6.04 5.54
C ARG A 8 25.05 5.00 5.03
N SER A 9 25.04 3.85 5.71
CA SER A 9 24.07 2.79 5.48
C SER A 9 22.68 3.40 5.34
N GLN A 10 21.95 3.05 4.30
CA GLN A 10 20.63 3.63 3.99
C GLN A 10 19.68 3.52 5.21
N PHE A 11 19.85 2.46 6.02
CA PHE A 11 19.17 2.25 7.29
C PHE A 11 19.33 3.38 8.32
N SER A 12 20.35 4.23 8.19
CA SER A 12 20.49 5.44 9.01
C SER A 12 19.30 6.41 8.84
N LEU A 13 18.64 6.42 7.69
CA LEU A 13 17.44 7.22 7.44
C LEU A 13 16.29 6.86 8.40
N LEU A 14 16.17 5.59 8.80
CA LEU A 14 15.16 5.12 9.76
C LEU A 14 15.34 5.68 11.18
N LYS A 15 16.48 6.32 11.46
CA LYS A 15 16.74 7.01 12.73
C LYS A 15 16.52 8.52 12.64
N THR A 16 16.29 9.06 11.43
CA THR A 16 16.16 10.50 11.23
C THR A 16 14.72 10.97 11.39
N VAL A 17 14.52 12.09 12.09
CA VAL A 17 13.20 12.68 12.34
C VAL A 17 12.47 13.07 11.05
N ARG A 18 13.21 13.40 9.99
CA ARG A 18 12.65 13.80 8.68
C ARG A 18 12.10 12.65 7.84
N PHE A 19 12.51 11.41 8.11
CA PHE A 19 12.12 10.24 7.30
C PHE A 19 11.42 9.16 8.12
N ALA A 20 11.90 8.85 9.32
CA ALA A 20 11.39 7.74 10.12
C ALA A 20 9.89 7.82 10.42
N PRO A 21 9.32 8.97 10.83
CA PRO A 21 7.88 9.07 11.07
C PRO A 21 7.05 8.75 9.84
N PHE A 22 7.49 9.24 8.67
CA PHE A 22 6.85 8.98 7.39
C PHE A 22 6.94 7.50 7.00
N PHE A 23 8.13 6.91 7.09
CA PHE A 23 8.35 5.48 6.85
C PHE A 23 7.39 4.62 7.68
N TRP A 24 7.30 4.86 8.99
CA TRP A 24 6.43 4.08 9.88
C TRP A 24 4.95 4.35 9.64
N THR A 25 4.56 5.60 9.34
CA THR A 25 3.17 5.93 8.96
C THR A 25 2.72 5.11 7.77
N GLN A 26 3.57 5.03 6.75
CA GLN A 26 3.29 4.24 5.56
C GLN A 26 3.35 2.73 5.83
N PHE A 27 4.34 2.26 6.58
CA PHE A 27 4.45 0.85 6.95
C PHE A 27 3.16 0.37 7.64
N PHE A 28 2.68 1.12 8.64
CA PHE A 28 1.42 0.80 9.31
C PHE A 28 0.22 0.92 8.39
N GLY A 29 0.17 1.91 7.49
CA GLY A 29 -0.88 2.00 6.48
C GLY A 29 -0.92 0.77 5.58
N ALA A 30 0.19 0.43 4.91
CA ALA A 30 0.27 -0.74 4.04
C ALA A 30 -0.01 -2.06 4.78
N PHE A 31 0.44 -2.19 6.03
CA PHE A 31 0.15 -3.36 6.85
C PHE A 31 -1.34 -3.47 7.14
N ASN A 32 -1.94 -2.37 7.61
CA ASN A 32 -3.36 -2.33 7.95
C ASN A 32 -4.22 -2.62 6.70
N ASP A 33 -3.78 -2.10 5.56
CA ASP A 33 -4.50 -2.25 4.33
C ASP A 33 -4.64 -3.73 3.94
N ASN A 34 -3.52 -4.44 4.03
CA ASN A 34 -3.45 -5.85 3.71
C ASN A 34 -4.06 -6.72 4.79
N LEU A 35 -3.93 -6.33 6.07
CA LEU A 35 -4.59 -7.04 7.17
C LEU A 35 -6.12 -7.01 6.99
N PHE A 36 -6.70 -5.81 6.82
CA PHE A 36 -8.14 -5.63 6.67
C PHE A 36 -8.69 -6.39 5.46
N LYS A 37 -8.09 -6.16 4.27
CA LYS A 37 -8.52 -6.80 3.03
C LYS A 37 -8.42 -8.32 3.11
N ASN A 38 -7.26 -8.86 3.50
CA ASN A 38 -7.05 -10.30 3.50
C ASN A 38 -7.85 -11.00 4.60
N SER A 39 -8.09 -10.38 5.76
CA SER A 39 -8.96 -10.96 6.79
C SER A 39 -10.40 -11.06 6.30
N LEU A 40 -10.91 -10.03 5.62
CA LEU A 40 -12.23 -10.09 4.98
C LEU A 40 -12.34 -11.25 3.99
N LEU A 41 -11.35 -11.40 3.09
CA LEU A 41 -11.35 -12.48 2.09
C LEU A 41 -11.17 -13.88 2.73
N ALA A 42 -10.32 -14.01 3.75
CA ALA A 42 -10.12 -15.26 4.47
C ALA A 42 -11.41 -15.68 5.19
N LEU A 43 -12.04 -14.77 5.95
CA LEU A 43 -13.29 -15.05 6.66
C LEU A 43 -14.44 -15.40 5.70
N LEU A 44 -14.48 -14.83 4.50
CA LEU A 44 -15.40 -15.25 3.43
C LEU A 44 -15.08 -16.67 2.91
N THR A 45 -13.81 -16.93 2.64
CA THR A 45 -13.31 -18.22 2.10
C THR A 45 -13.55 -19.39 3.05
N PHE A 46 -13.51 -19.13 4.36
CA PHE A 46 -13.75 -20.13 5.40
C PHE A 46 -15.20 -20.13 5.93
N GLY A 47 -16.09 -19.30 5.37
CA GLY A 47 -17.53 -19.34 5.65
C GLY A 47 -17.95 -18.67 6.97
N VAL A 48 -17.05 -17.92 7.62
CA VAL A 48 -17.37 -17.10 8.80
C VAL A 48 -18.23 -15.90 8.41
N LEU A 49 -17.91 -15.29 7.28
CA LEU A 49 -18.73 -14.24 6.65
C LEU A 49 -19.61 -14.86 5.56
N GLN A 50 -20.87 -14.42 5.50
CA GLN A 50 -21.84 -14.86 4.50
C GLN A 50 -22.27 -13.69 3.62
N SER A 51 -22.40 -13.94 2.32
CA SER A 51 -22.79 -12.92 1.33
C SER A 51 -23.99 -13.32 0.46
N GLY A 52 -24.34 -14.62 0.42
CA GLY A 52 -25.29 -15.18 -0.53
C GLY A 52 -24.79 -15.23 -1.99
N MET A 53 -23.54 -14.83 -2.24
CA MET A 53 -22.88 -14.93 -3.55
C MET A 53 -21.76 -15.97 -3.52
N GLU A 54 -21.43 -16.47 -4.70
CA GLU A 54 -20.27 -17.34 -4.91
C GLU A 54 -18.97 -16.67 -4.47
N LEU A 55 -18.08 -17.45 -3.84
CA LEU A 55 -16.83 -16.95 -3.26
C LEU A 55 -15.96 -16.23 -4.29
N SER A 56 -15.84 -16.77 -5.50
CA SER A 56 -15.05 -16.16 -6.59
C SER A 56 -15.55 -14.76 -6.95
N LYS A 57 -16.87 -14.56 -6.99
CA LYS A 57 -17.49 -13.26 -7.25
C LYS A 57 -17.22 -12.28 -6.11
N MET A 58 -17.26 -12.73 -4.86
CA MET A 58 -16.93 -11.91 -3.70
C MET A 58 -15.46 -11.48 -3.70
N ASN A 59 -14.54 -12.40 -3.99
CA ASN A 59 -13.10 -12.12 -4.04
C ASN A 59 -12.78 -11.09 -5.14
N ASN A 60 -13.33 -11.29 -6.33
CA ASN A 60 -13.16 -10.36 -7.46
C ASN A 60 -13.81 -9.00 -7.17
N LEU A 61 -14.99 -8.97 -6.56
CA LEU A 61 -15.64 -7.73 -6.13
C LEU A 61 -14.80 -6.99 -5.09
N GLY A 62 -14.27 -7.69 -4.08
CA GLY A 62 -13.40 -7.09 -3.07
C GLY A 62 -12.12 -6.50 -3.68
N ALA A 63 -11.47 -7.22 -4.59
CA ALA A 63 -10.31 -6.71 -5.32
C ALA A 63 -10.67 -5.47 -6.16
N LEU A 64 -11.80 -5.49 -6.87
CA LEU A 64 -12.29 -4.35 -7.63
C LEU A 64 -12.59 -3.16 -6.72
N LEU A 65 -13.32 -3.35 -5.62
CA LEU A 65 -13.68 -2.27 -4.69
C LEU A 65 -12.45 -1.61 -4.05
N PHE A 66 -11.40 -2.38 -3.78
CA PHE A 66 -10.14 -1.84 -3.26
C PHE A 66 -9.37 -1.02 -4.31
N ILE A 67 -9.34 -1.48 -5.57
CA ILE A 67 -8.54 -0.85 -6.64
C ILE A 67 -9.30 0.29 -7.35
N LEU A 68 -10.63 0.19 -7.46
CA LEU A 68 -11.48 1.15 -8.17
C LEU A 68 -11.25 2.60 -7.75
N PRO A 69 -11.11 2.94 -6.45
CA PRO A 69 -10.80 4.30 -6.04
C PRO A 69 -9.51 4.87 -6.66
N PHE A 70 -8.48 4.04 -6.86
CA PHE A 70 -7.23 4.47 -7.48
C PHE A 70 -7.47 4.96 -8.91
N PHE A 71 -8.35 4.29 -9.65
CA PHE A 71 -8.73 4.70 -10.99
C PHE A 71 -9.57 6.00 -10.99
N LEU A 72 -10.52 6.11 -10.06
CA LEU A 72 -11.46 7.23 -10.03
C LEU A 72 -10.86 8.53 -9.49
N PHE A 73 -9.98 8.43 -8.48
CA PHE A 73 -9.54 9.57 -7.68
C PHE A 73 -8.05 9.88 -7.76
N SER A 74 -7.22 9.10 -8.47
CA SER A 74 -5.77 9.35 -8.55
C SER A 74 -5.41 10.74 -9.08
N ALA A 75 -6.04 11.19 -10.16
CA ALA A 75 -5.80 12.53 -10.72
C ALA A 75 -6.15 13.65 -9.72
N LEU A 76 -7.28 13.51 -9.02
CA LEU A 76 -7.69 14.44 -7.98
C LEU A 76 -6.72 14.41 -6.80
N ALA A 77 -6.32 13.22 -6.37
CA ALA A 77 -5.36 13.01 -5.29
C ALA A 77 -4.01 13.66 -5.62
N GLY A 78 -3.53 13.57 -6.86
CA GLY A 78 -2.33 14.26 -7.33
C GLY A 78 -2.43 15.78 -7.21
N GLN A 79 -3.52 16.38 -7.72
CA GLN A 79 -3.73 17.83 -7.63
C GLN A 79 -3.83 18.32 -6.18
N LEU A 80 -4.52 17.56 -5.31
CA LEU A 80 -4.57 17.84 -3.87
C LEU A 80 -3.18 17.76 -3.24
N ALA A 81 -2.46 16.69 -3.58
CA ALA A 81 -1.11 16.46 -3.13
C ALA A 81 -0.15 17.52 -3.64
N ASP A 82 -0.41 18.26 -4.71
CA ASP A 82 0.42 19.40 -5.14
C ASP A 82 0.03 20.70 -4.42
N LYS A 83 -1.27 20.91 -4.23
CA LYS A 83 -1.86 22.15 -3.70
C LYS A 83 -1.67 22.37 -2.21
N TYR A 84 -1.86 21.34 -1.39
CA TYR A 84 -1.88 21.49 0.07
C TYR A 84 -0.57 21.03 0.72
N GLU A 85 -0.32 21.45 1.96
CA GLU A 85 0.86 21.03 2.74
C GLU A 85 0.75 19.53 3.11
N LYS A 86 1.87 18.81 3.01
CA LYS A 86 1.89 17.34 2.93
C LYS A 86 1.62 16.70 4.29
N SER A 87 2.21 17.24 5.35
CA SER A 87 2.04 16.71 6.70
C SER A 87 0.58 16.83 7.17
N LEU A 88 -0.09 17.94 6.86
CA LEU A 88 -1.50 18.17 7.16
C LEU A 88 -2.38 17.19 6.38
N LEU A 89 -2.18 17.04 5.07
CA LEU A 89 -2.93 16.05 4.29
C LEU A 89 -2.77 14.64 4.84
N ILE A 90 -1.54 14.22 5.16
CA ILE A 90 -1.27 12.91 5.74
C ILE A 90 -2.04 12.73 7.06
N ARG A 91 -2.02 13.74 7.95
CA ARG A 91 -2.73 13.66 9.24
C ARG A 91 -4.24 13.53 9.05
N TYR A 92 -4.84 14.27 8.12
CA TYR A 92 -6.27 14.14 7.81
C TYR A 92 -6.61 12.76 7.26
N ILE A 93 -5.82 12.26 6.31
CA ILE A 93 -5.99 10.96 5.67
C ILE A 93 -5.85 9.81 6.69
N LYS A 94 -4.87 9.89 7.61
CA LYS A 94 -4.71 8.91 8.70
C LYS A 94 -5.78 9.06 9.79
N GLY A 95 -6.29 10.27 10.01
CA GLY A 95 -7.45 10.49 10.90
C GLY A 95 -8.72 9.84 10.37
N LEU A 96 -8.98 9.96 9.06
CA LEU A 96 -10.07 9.27 8.38
C LEU A 96 -9.92 7.75 8.45
N GLU A 97 -8.69 7.23 8.33
CA GLU A 97 -8.41 5.80 8.47
C GLU A 97 -8.85 5.25 9.82
N ILE A 98 -8.65 5.99 10.93
CA ILE A 98 -9.13 5.56 12.25
C ILE A 98 -10.66 5.40 12.23
N ILE A 99 -11.39 6.34 11.64
CA ILE A 99 -12.86 6.27 11.57
C ILE A 99 -13.28 5.05 10.75
N ILE A 100 -12.66 4.83 9.59
CA ILE A 100 -12.95 3.67 8.73
C ILE A 100 -12.65 2.37 9.48
N MET A 101 -11.54 2.28 10.22
CA MET A 101 -11.17 1.08 10.97
C MET A 101 -12.04 0.84 12.20
N LEU A 102 -12.53 1.89 12.86
CA LEU A 102 -13.51 1.77 13.95
C LEU A 102 -14.84 1.21 13.43
N LEU A 103 -15.33 1.73 12.30
CA LEU A 103 -16.50 1.17 11.62
C LEU A 103 -16.24 -0.26 11.13
N GLY A 104 -15.03 -0.53 10.63
CA GLY A 104 -14.57 -1.87 10.23
C GLY A 104 -14.59 -2.86 11.39
N ALA A 105 -14.09 -2.46 12.55
CA ALA A 105 -14.13 -3.25 13.76
C ALA A 105 -15.56 -3.60 14.14
N VAL A 106 -16.49 -2.63 14.13
CA VAL A 106 -17.91 -2.88 14.35
C VAL A 106 -18.45 -3.90 13.32
N CYS A 107 -18.17 -3.72 12.03
CA CYS A 107 -18.63 -4.64 11.01
C CYS A 107 -18.04 -6.06 11.15
N PHE A 108 -16.79 -6.21 11.59
CA PHE A 108 -16.21 -7.53 11.90
C PHE A 108 -16.89 -8.18 13.10
N LEU A 109 -17.18 -7.42 14.16
CA LEU A 109 -17.85 -7.94 15.36
C LEU A 109 -19.28 -8.42 15.08
N TYR A 110 -20.01 -7.69 14.23
CA TYR A 110 -21.38 -8.03 13.83
C TYR A 110 -21.45 -8.87 12.54
N LEU A 111 -20.31 -9.31 12.01
CA LEU A 111 -20.21 -10.14 10.79
C LEU A 111 -20.94 -9.52 9.58
N GLN A 112 -20.89 -8.20 9.43
CA GLN A 112 -21.58 -7.44 8.39
C GLN A 112 -20.75 -7.40 7.09
N THR A 113 -20.86 -8.44 6.28
CA THR A 113 -20.10 -8.61 5.02
C THR A 113 -20.16 -7.40 4.09
N TRP A 114 -21.37 -6.90 3.79
CA TRP A 114 -21.52 -5.77 2.86
C TRP A 114 -21.01 -4.45 3.43
N GLY A 115 -21.09 -4.28 4.76
CA GLY A 115 -20.45 -3.16 5.46
C GLY A 115 -18.94 -3.21 5.30
N LEU A 116 -18.32 -4.39 5.47
CA LEU A 116 -16.89 -4.60 5.24
C LEU A 116 -16.48 -4.33 3.80
N MET A 117 -17.31 -4.71 2.81
CA MET A 117 -17.07 -4.42 1.39
C MET A 117 -17.13 -2.92 1.08
N LEU A 118 -18.09 -2.19 1.64
CA LEU A 118 -18.14 -0.72 1.51
C LEU A 118 -16.92 -0.07 2.16
N LEU A 119 -16.53 -0.53 3.36
CA LEU A 119 -15.37 -0.02 4.06
C LEU A 119 -14.06 -0.34 3.33
N LEU A 120 -13.97 -1.48 2.64
CA LEU A 120 -12.85 -1.80 1.76
C LEU A 120 -12.69 -0.78 0.62
N PHE A 121 -13.81 -0.32 0.04
CA PHE A 121 -13.79 0.77 -0.95
C PHE A 121 -13.36 2.11 -0.33
N LEU A 122 -13.87 2.45 0.86
CA LEU A 122 -13.50 3.70 1.54
C LEU A 122 -12.02 3.71 1.96
N MET A 123 -11.50 2.57 2.40
CA MET A 123 -10.10 2.40 2.72
C MET A 123 -9.23 2.42 1.45
N GLY A 124 -9.63 1.79 0.33
CA GLY A 124 -8.95 1.99 -0.96
C GLY A 124 -8.96 3.45 -1.43
N THR A 125 -10.03 4.19 -1.14
CA THR A 125 -10.12 5.64 -1.39
C THR A 125 -9.09 6.40 -0.57
N GLN A 126 -8.99 6.10 0.73
CA GLN A 126 -7.99 6.68 1.61
C GLN A 126 -6.55 6.40 1.11
N SER A 127 -6.24 5.16 0.72
CA SER A 127 -4.93 4.79 0.18
C SER A 127 -4.62 5.48 -1.16
N THR A 128 -5.65 5.74 -1.97
CA THR A 128 -5.52 6.52 -3.23
C THR A 128 -5.05 7.95 -2.95
N PHE A 129 -5.61 8.62 -1.94
CA PHE A 129 -5.18 9.97 -1.57
C PHE A 129 -3.79 10.00 -0.94
N PHE A 130 -3.41 8.94 -0.22
CA PHE A 130 -2.07 8.82 0.37
C PHE A 130 -0.97 8.58 -0.68
N GLY A 131 -1.29 7.88 -1.77
CA GLY A 131 -0.32 7.44 -2.80
C GLY A 131 0.54 8.56 -3.41
N PRO A 132 -0.04 9.62 -4.01
CA PRO A 132 0.74 10.74 -4.56
C PRO A 132 1.54 11.47 -3.49
N ILE A 133 0.99 11.61 -2.28
CA ILE A 133 1.64 12.31 -1.17
C ILE A 133 2.92 11.56 -0.75
N LYS A 134 2.86 10.23 -0.67
CA LYS A 134 4.01 9.36 -0.37
C LYS A 134 5.22 9.70 -1.23
N TYR A 135 5.05 9.79 -2.55
CA TYR A 135 6.19 10.02 -3.44
C TYR A 135 6.58 11.50 -3.51
N SER A 136 5.66 12.42 -3.24
CA SER A 136 5.96 13.85 -3.22
C SER A 136 6.76 14.30 -1.99
N ILE A 137 6.60 13.64 -0.84
CA ILE A 137 7.26 14.06 0.42
C ILE A 137 8.71 13.59 0.52
N ILE A 138 9.05 12.46 -0.12
CA ILE A 138 10.41 11.90 -0.14
C ILE A 138 11.43 12.90 -0.69
N PRO A 139 11.26 13.49 -1.91
CA PRO A 139 12.21 14.46 -2.44
C PRO A 139 12.22 15.80 -1.69
N GLN A 140 11.19 16.10 -0.88
CA GLN A 140 11.19 17.29 -0.03
C GLN A 140 11.99 17.10 1.27
N HIS A 141 12.03 15.89 1.81
CA HIS A 141 12.65 15.61 3.10
C HIS A 141 14.05 14.98 2.99
N LEU A 142 14.39 14.40 1.85
CA LEU A 142 15.68 13.74 1.60
C LEU A 142 16.55 14.55 0.65
N ARG A 143 17.87 14.41 0.81
CA ARG A 143 18.84 14.97 -0.14
C ARG A 143 18.89 14.10 -1.40
N ALA A 144 19.38 14.67 -2.51
CA ALA A 144 19.47 13.99 -3.80
C ALA A 144 20.19 12.62 -3.71
N GLU A 145 21.26 12.55 -2.91
CA GLU A 145 22.06 11.33 -2.72
C GLU A 145 21.33 10.27 -1.87
N GLU A 146 20.30 10.69 -1.12
CA GLU A 146 19.51 9.83 -0.23
C GLU A 146 18.22 9.32 -0.91
N LEU A 147 17.83 9.85 -2.07
CA LEU A 147 16.55 9.54 -2.72
C LEU A 147 16.42 8.07 -3.11
N VAL A 148 17.47 7.49 -3.70
CA VAL A 148 17.47 6.09 -4.13
C VAL A 148 17.31 5.17 -2.93
N GLY A 149 18.10 5.40 -1.87
CA GLY A 149 18.01 4.59 -0.64
C GLY A 149 16.73 4.80 0.14
N GLY A 150 16.21 6.03 0.19
CA GLY A 150 14.93 6.34 0.81
C GLY A 150 13.76 5.66 0.10
N ASN A 151 13.72 5.73 -1.23
CA ASN A 151 12.73 5.00 -2.03
C ASN A 151 12.86 3.49 -1.83
N ALA A 152 14.07 2.94 -1.85
CA ALA A 152 14.30 1.50 -1.64
C ALA A 152 13.79 1.03 -0.26
N LEU A 153 14.05 1.80 0.79
CA LEU A 153 13.51 1.52 2.14
C LEU A 153 12.00 1.56 2.13
N VAL A 154 11.38 2.61 1.59
CA VAL A 154 9.92 2.76 1.54
C VAL A 154 9.26 1.60 0.80
N GLU A 155 9.79 1.19 -0.35
CA GLU A 155 9.27 0.07 -1.14
C GLU A 155 9.47 -1.27 -0.41
N THR A 156 10.67 -1.54 0.11
CA THR A 156 10.93 -2.76 0.89
C THR A 156 10.05 -2.83 2.14
N GLY A 157 9.90 -1.72 2.86
CA GLY A 157 8.99 -1.62 4.00
C GLY A 157 7.54 -1.88 3.61
N THR A 158 7.11 -1.41 2.44
CA THR A 158 5.76 -1.65 1.91
C THR A 158 5.55 -3.13 1.59
N PHE A 159 6.52 -3.80 0.93
CA PHE A 159 6.43 -5.24 0.69
C PHE A 159 6.39 -6.04 1.99
N ILE A 160 7.28 -5.74 2.93
CA ILE A 160 7.28 -6.40 4.25
C ILE A 160 5.91 -6.19 4.93
N ALA A 161 5.37 -4.98 4.90
CA ALA A 161 4.06 -4.68 5.46
C ALA A 161 2.93 -5.46 4.80
N ILE A 162 2.90 -5.54 3.46
CA ILE A 162 1.94 -6.35 2.69
C ILE A 162 2.01 -7.81 3.13
N LEU A 163 3.23 -8.37 3.21
CA LEU A 163 3.45 -9.77 3.53
C LEU A 163 3.07 -10.11 4.96
N ILE A 164 3.58 -9.35 5.94
CA ILE A 164 3.23 -9.58 7.35
C ILE A 164 1.72 -9.35 7.54
N GLY A 165 1.12 -8.33 6.90
CA GLY A 165 -0.32 -8.09 6.96
C GLY A 165 -1.13 -9.25 6.41
N THR A 166 -0.72 -9.81 5.26
CA THR A 166 -1.38 -10.97 4.63
C THR A 166 -1.22 -12.25 5.46
N ILE A 167 -0.03 -12.50 6.01
CA ILE A 167 0.22 -13.67 6.88
C ILE A 167 -0.56 -13.53 8.19
N ALA A 168 -0.51 -12.36 8.82
CA ALA A 168 -1.25 -12.07 10.04
C ALA A 168 -2.76 -12.21 9.81
N ALA A 169 -3.29 -11.70 8.70
CA ALA A 169 -4.70 -11.86 8.35
C ALA A 169 -5.13 -13.33 8.35
N ASN A 170 -4.35 -14.20 7.71
CA ASN A 170 -4.62 -15.64 7.68
C ASN A 170 -4.55 -16.26 9.07
N ALA A 171 -3.42 -16.07 9.76
CA ALA A 171 -3.20 -16.65 11.08
C ALA A 171 -4.27 -16.23 12.09
N LEU A 172 -4.69 -14.95 12.05
CA LEU A 172 -5.72 -14.41 12.94
C LEU A 172 -7.12 -14.88 12.55
N SER A 173 -7.42 -15.03 11.25
CA SER A 173 -8.76 -15.45 10.78
C SER A 173 -9.03 -16.93 11.03
N ASP A 174 -7.99 -17.76 11.17
CA ASP A 174 -8.12 -19.18 11.53
C ASP A 174 -8.50 -19.41 13.01
N TRP A 175 -8.42 -18.39 13.86
CA TRP A 175 -8.72 -18.53 15.29
C TRP A 175 -10.23 -18.48 15.57
N PRO A 176 -10.74 -19.14 16.63
CA PRO A 176 -12.17 -19.11 16.99
C PRO A 176 -12.72 -17.69 17.23
N SER A 177 -11.88 -16.78 17.72
CA SER A 177 -12.20 -15.37 17.93
C SER A 177 -11.57 -14.46 16.86
N GLY A 178 -11.35 -14.99 15.66
CA GLY A 178 -10.65 -14.29 14.58
C GLY A 178 -11.24 -12.91 14.25
N PRO A 179 -12.56 -12.77 14.02
CA PRO A 179 -13.16 -11.47 13.75
C PRO A 179 -12.91 -10.43 14.84
N GLN A 180 -12.99 -10.83 16.12
CA GLN A 180 -12.76 -9.94 17.26
C GLN A 180 -11.29 -9.50 17.35
N ILE A 181 -10.36 -10.42 17.11
CA ILE A 181 -8.92 -10.11 17.15
C ILE A 181 -8.56 -9.19 15.99
N VAL A 182 -9.01 -9.49 14.77
CA VAL A 182 -8.81 -8.64 13.59
C VAL A 182 -9.36 -7.24 13.85
N ALA A 183 -10.60 -7.12 14.35
CA ALA A 183 -11.22 -5.85 14.70
C ALA A 183 -10.37 -5.00 15.65
N CYS A 184 -9.76 -5.62 16.66
CA CYS A 184 -8.87 -4.93 17.59
C CYS A 184 -7.56 -4.49 16.91
N VAL A 185 -6.91 -5.40 16.18
CA VAL A 185 -5.60 -5.15 15.57
C VAL A 185 -5.67 -4.04 14.53
N VAL A 186 -6.70 -4.02 13.66
CA VAL A 186 -6.81 -2.98 12.62
C VAL A 186 -6.97 -1.56 13.20
N VAL A 187 -7.67 -1.43 14.33
CA VAL A 187 -7.82 -0.17 15.05
C VAL A 187 -6.51 0.24 15.72
N VAL A 188 -5.84 -0.69 16.41
CA VAL A 188 -4.56 -0.42 17.06
C VAL A 188 -3.51 0.04 16.04
N VAL A 189 -3.43 -0.63 14.89
CA VAL A 189 -2.50 -0.25 13.82
C VAL A 189 -2.86 1.11 13.23
N ALA A 190 -4.14 1.41 13.02
CA ALA A 190 -4.57 2.74 12.55
C ALA A 190 -4.15 3.84 13.53
N LEU A 191 -4.32 3.62 14.84
CA LEU A 191 -3.89 4.54 15.88
C LEU A 191 -2.37 4.73 15.90
N LEU A 192 -1.59 3.65 15.75
CA LEU A 192 -0.13 3.73 15.65
C LEU A 192 0.30 4.51 14.40
N GLY A 193 -0.33 4.23 13.25
CA GLY A 193 -0.08 4.96 12.01
C GLY A 193 -0.44 6.44 12.10
N PHE A 194 -1.53 6.79 12.80
CA PHE A 194 -1.86 8.18 13.07
C PHE A 194 -0.87 8.83 14.04
N ALA A 195 -0.48 8.15 15.12
CA ALA A 195 0.48 8.66 16.09
C ALA A 195 1.86 8.94 15.47
N THR A 196 2.32 8.09 14.55
CA THR A 196 3.56 8.34 13.79
C THR A 196 3.39 9.49 12.79
N SER A 197 2.20 9.65 12.21
CA SER A 197 1.91 10.75 11.27
C SER A 197 2.00 12.15 11.89
N LEU A 198 1.69 12.27 13.19
CA LEU A 198 1.79 13.54 13.93
C LEU A 198 3.24 14.04 14.02
N LYS A 199 4.21 13.12 13.97
CA LYS A 199 5.65 13.43 14.04
C LYS A 199 6.28 13.75 12.69
N ILE A 200 5.51 13.65 11.59
CA ILE A 200 6.00 14.03 10.25
C ILE A 200 6.19 15.55 10.22
N PRO A 201 7.41 16.04 9.88
CA PRO A 201 7.65 17.46 9.77
C PRO A 201 6.90 18.06 8.57
N PRO A 202 6.63 19.38 8.58
CA PRO A 202 5.95 20.05 7.48
C PRO A 202 6.72 19.92 6.16
N GLY A 203 6.00 19.59 5.09
CA GLY A 203 6.45 19.57 3.71
C GLY A 203 5.65 20.58 2.88
N ASN A 204 6.32 21.61 2.37
CA ASN A 204 5.71 22.71 1.66
C ASN A 204 4.84 22.25 0.48
N ALA A 205 3.82 23.03 0.16
CA ALA A 205 3.03 22.83 -1.04
C ALA A 205 3.81 23.30 -2.30
N PRO A 206 4.18 22.40 -3.24
CA PRO A 206 4.73 22.74 -4.53
C PRO A 206 3.94 23.79 -5.31
N SER A 207 2.60 23.71 -5.31
CA SER A 207 1.75 24.59 -6.12
C SER A 207 0.52 25.08 -5.36
N PRO A 208 0.64 26.00 -4.38
CA PRO A 208 -0.49 26.45 -3.56
C PRO A 208 -1.63 27.09 -4.37
N ASP A 209 -1.28 27.77 -5.47
CA ASP A 209 -2.22 28.49 -6.34
C ASP A 209 -2.92 27.59 -7.37
N LEU A 210 -2.65 26.27 -7.35
CA LEU A 210 -3.26 25.32 -8.28
C LEU A 210 -4.79 25.31 -8.14
N LYS A 211 -5.50 25.42 -9.26
CA LYS A 211 -6.95 25.28 -9.30
C LYS A 211 -7.30 23.80 -9.51
N ILE A 212 -7.98 23.22 -8.53
CA ILE A 212 -8.41 21.81 -8.60
C ILE A 212 -9.46 21.68 -9.70
N ARG A 213 -9.21 20.77 -10.65
CA ARG A 213 -10.11 20.41 -11.74
C ARG A 213 -10.51 18.96 -11.60
N PHE A 214 -11.81 18.72 -11.45
CA PHE A 214 -12.36 17.38 -11.40
C PHE A 214 -12.62 16.88 -12.82
N ASN A 215 -11.57 16.41 -13.48
CA ASN A 215 -11.68 15.73 -14.78
C ASN A 215 -10.72 14.52 -14.84
N PRO A 216 -11.04 13.42 -14.15
CA PRO A 216 -10.11 12.30 -14.00
C PRO A 216 -9.68 11.70 -15.34
N VAL A 217 -10.60 11.56 -16.31
CA VAL A 217 -10.29 10.93 -17.60
C VAL A 217 -9.33 11.79 -18.43
N THR A 218 -9.62 13.08 -18.58
CA THR A 218 -8.76 13.96 -19.40
C THR A 218 -7.40 14.18 -18.75
N GLU A 219 -7.35 14.35 -17.43
CA GLU A 219 -6.08 14.53 -16.71
C GLU A 219 -5.22 13.26 -16.76
N THR A 220 -5.80 12.07 -16.54
CA THR A 220 -5.09 10.80 -16.70
C THR A 220 -4.56 10.63 -18.12
N TRP A 221 -5.36 10.95 -19.13
CA TRP A 221 -4.92 10.89 -20.53
C TRP A 221 -3.74 11.83 -20.81
N HIS A 222 -3.84 13.07 -20.32
CA HIS A 222 -2.79 14.07 -20.46
C HIS A 222 -1.49 13.64 -19.77
N THR A 223 -1.57 13.07 -18.56
CA THR A 223 -0.41 12.50 -17.86
C THR A 223 0.24 11.36 -18.65
N ILE A 224 -0.56 10.46 -19.24
CA ILE A 224 -0.04 9.37 -20.06
C ILE A 224 0.67 9.94 -21.31
N GLN A 225 0.06 10.91 -21.99
CA GLN A 225 0.67 11.55 -23.15
C GLN A 225 1.99 12.24 -22.81
N PHE A 226 2.00 13.03 -21.72
CA PHE A 226 3.21 13.71 -21.24
C PHE A 226 4.32 12.71 -20.88
N SER A 227 3.98 11.60 -20.21
CA SER A 227 4.98 10.59 -19.85
C SER A 227 5.65 9.93 -21.06
N ARG A 228 4.98 9.89 -22.21
CA ARG A 228 5.51 9.31 -23.46
C ARG A 228 6.58 10.18 -24.12
N GLU A 229 6.67 11.46 -23.76
CA GLU A 229 7.73 12.35 -24.27
C GLU A 229 9.12 11.89 -23.80
N ASN A 230 9.20 11.27 -22.63
CA ASN A 230 10.42 10.65 -22.12
C ASN A 230 10.31 9.12 -22.12
N LYS A 231 10.96 8.48 -23.10
CA LYS A 231 10.93 7.02 -23.28
C LYS A 231 11.37 6.26 -22.02
N ALA A 232 12.36 6.75 -21.28
CA ALA A 232 12.85 6.09 -20.08
C ALA A 232 11.79 6.10 -18.96
N VAL A 233 11.14 7.25 -18.76
CA VAL A 233 10.04 7.39 -17.79
C VAL A 233 8.86 6.51 -18.18
N PHE A 234 8.47 6.51 -19.46
CA PHE A 234 7.37 5.68 -19.95
C PHE A 234 7.63 4.18 -19.75
N LEU A 235 8.84 3.69 -20.08
CA LEU A 235 9.20 2.30 -19.88
C LEU A 235 9.24 1.92 -18.39
N ALA A 236 9.68 2.83 -17.51
CA ALA A 236 9.63 2.62 -16.07
C ALA A 236 8.18 2.51 -15.56
N ILE A 237 7.27 3.37 -16.05
CA ILE A 237 5.83 3.30 -15.75
C ILE A 237 5.23 1.96 -16.21
N MET A 238 5.56 1.50 -17.42
CA MET A 238 5.09 0.21 -17.93
C MET A 238 5.62 -0.97 -17.09
N GLY A 239 6.90 -0.93 -16.69
CA GLY A 239 7.51 -1.96 -15.86
C GLY A 239 6.86 -2.07 -14.49
N ILE A 240 6.69 -0.94 -13.78
CA ILE A 240 6.04 -0.94 -12.47
C ILE A 240 4.56 -1.34 -12.56
N SER A 241 3.87 -0.96 -13.64
CA SER A 241 2.47 -1.34 -13.86
C SER A 241 2.30 -2.85 -14.04
N TRP A 242 3.15 -3.48 -14.85
CA TRP A 242 3.13 -4.94 -15.05
C TRP A 242 3.47 -5.71 -13.78
N PHE A 243 4.47 -5.23 -13.03
CA PHE A 243 4.84 -5.81 -11.75
C PHE A 243 3.65 -5.84 -10.77
N TRP A 244 2.98 -4.70 -10.57
CA TRP A 244 1.84 -4.62 -9.66
C TRP A 244 0.62 -5.38 -10.17
N PHE A 245 0.39 -5.40 -11.49
CA PHE A 245 -0.68 -6.21 -12.07
C PHE A 245 -0.50 -7.70 -11.75
N LEU A 246 0.70 -8.26 -11.99
CA LEU A 246 0.98 -9.66 -11.69
C LEU A 246 0.88 -9.94 -10.19
N GLY A 247 1.42 -9.04 -9.35
CA GLY A 247 1.33 -9.17 -7.90
C GLY A 247 -0.11 -9.15 -7.38
N ALA A 248 -0.94 -8.22 -7.86
CA ALA A 248 -2.34 -8.12 -7.45
C ALA A 248 -3.18 -9.32 -7.93
N ALA A 249 -2.96 -9.78 -9.17
CA ALA A 249 -3.62 -10.97 -9.69
C ALA A 249 -3.25 -12.21 -8.86
N TYR A 250 -1.97 -12.41 -8.58
CA TYR A 250 -1.48 -13.52 -7.76
C TYR A 250 -2.07 -13.48 -6.35
N LEU A 251 -1.94 -12.35 -5.64
CA LEU A 251 -2.44 -12.21 -4.26
C LEU A 251 -3.96 -12.34 -4.13
N THR A 252 -4.72 -11.99 -5.17
CA THR A 252 -6.19 -12.12 -5.15
C THR A 252 -6.62 -13.57 -5.35
N GLN A 253 -5.98 -14.29 -6.28
CA GLN A 253 -6.40 -15.64 -6.67
C GLN A 253 -5.80 -16.74 -5.78
N ILE A 254 -4.74 -16.47 -5.03
CA ILE A 254 -4.00 -17.48 -4.26
C ILE A 254 -4.88 -18.26 -3.27
N TYR A 255 -5.87 -17.61 -2.67
CA TYR A 255 -6.77 -18.25 -1.69
C TYR A 255 -7.68 -19.28 -2.34
N GLU A 256 -8.35 -18.88 -3.42
CA GLU A 256 -9.25 -19.72 -4.17
C GLU A 256 -8.48 -20.87 -4.84
N TYR A 257 -7.36 -20.56 -5.49
CA TYR A 257 -6.47 -21.55 -6.09
C TYR A 257 -5.99 -22.58 -5.06
N THR A 258 -5.62 -22.14 -3.85
CA THR A 258 -5.16 -23.07 -2.81
C THR A 258 -6.29 -23.97 -2.33
N LYS A 259 -7.49 -23.42 -2.13
CA LYS A 259 -8.61 -24.18 -1.56
C LYS A 259 -9.31 -25.08 -2.58
N VAL A 260 -9.47 -24.61 -3.82
CA VAL A 260 -10.24 -25.29 -4.87
C VAL A 260 -9.35 -26.22 -5.70
N ASP A 261 -8.20 -25.72 -6.18
CA ASP A 261 -7.36 -26.48 -7.11
C ASP A 261 -6.30 -27.35 -6.40
N LEU A 262 -5.67 -26.83 -5.35
CA LEU A 262 -4.65 -27.56 -4.60
C LEU A 262 -5.23 -28.43 -3.47
N GLY A 263 -6.49 -28.21 -3.07
CA GLY A 263 -7.10 -28.85 -1.89
C GLY A 263 -6.34 -28.57 -0.58
N GLY A 264 -5.58 -27.47 -0.54
CA GLY A 264 -4.66 -27.13 0.54
C GLY A 264 -5.34 -26.38 1.69
N ALA A 265 -4.74 -26.48 2.88
CA ALA A 265 -5.12 -25.69 4.05
C ALA A 265 -4.46 -24.30 4.04
N SER A 266 -4.81 -23.44 5.01
CA SER A 266 -4.22 -22.10 5.19
C SER A 266 -2.69 -22.10 5.25
N SER A 267 -2.06 -23.18 5.71
CA SER A 267 -0.59 -23.35 5.74
C SER A 267 0.05 -23.37 4.34
N VAL A 268 -0.66 -23.87 3.33
CA VAL A 268 -0.18 -23.88 1.94
C VAL A 268 -0.18 -22.47 1.38
N VAL A 269 -1.21 -21.66 1.68
CA VAL A 269 -1.26 -20.25 1.30
C VAL A 269 -0.04 -19.50 1.87
N MET A 270 0.28 -19.71 3.15
CA MET A 270 1.45 -19.08 3.78
C MET A 270 2.78 -19.48 3.12
N THR A 271 2.91 -20.74 2.71
CA THR A 271 4.09 -21.24 2.01
C THR A 271 4.26 -20.57 0.64
N LEU A 272 3.18 -20.47 -0.13
CA LEU A 272 3.18 -19.81 -1.43
C LEU A 272 3.49 -18.31 -1.33
N LEU A 273 2.91 -17.62 -0.33
CA LEU A 273 3.22 -16.21 -0.05
C LEU A 273 4.68 -16.00 0.34
N SER A 274 5.25 -16.92 1.13
CA SER A 274 6.66 -16.87 1.52
C SER A 274 7.58 -17.04 0.31
N ALA A 275 7.26 -17.99 -0.58
CA ALA A 275 8.00 -18.18 -1.83
C ALA A 275 7.92 -16.94 -2.73
N PHE A 276 6.74 -16.33 -2.87
CA PHE A 276 6.55 -15.07 -3.60
C PHE A 276 7.42 -13.93 -3.04
N SER A 277 7.48 -13.81 -1.72
CA SER A 277 8.31 -12.83 -0.99
C SER A 277 9.80 -13.01 -1.28
N ILE A 278 10.28 -14.26 -1.17
CA ILE A 278 11.67 -14.61 -1.43
C ILE A 278 12.01 -14.33 -2.90
N GLY A 279 11.07 -14.60 -3.82
CA GLY A 279 11.20 -14.27 -5.24
C GLY A 279 11.42 -12.78 -5.48
N ILE A 280 10.64 -11.90 -4.83
CA ILE A 280 10.81 -10.44 -4.92
C ILE A 280 12.18 -10.02 -4.38
N ALA A 281 12.57 -10.53 -3.21
CA ALA A 281 13.85 -10.20 -2.59
C ALA A 281 15.04 -10.64 -3.46
N ALA A 282 15.00 -11.88 -3.96
CA ALA A 282 16.02 -12.40 -4.86
C ALA A 282 16.08 -11.60 -6.17
N GLY A 283 14.93 -11.32 -6.78
CA GLY A 283 14.84 -10.52 -8.01
C GLY A 283 15.43 -9.12 -7.85
N SER A 284 15.18 -8.47 -6.71
CA SER A 284 15.75 -7.14 -6.41
C SER A 284 17.27 -7.18 -6.30
N LEU A 285 17.83 -8.19 -5.62
CA LEU A 285 19.28 -8.40 -5.52
C LEU A 285 19.93 -8.71 -6.87
N PHE A 286 19.26 -9.51 -7.71
CA PHE A 286 19.72 -9.77 -9.07
C PHE A 286 19.70 -8.50 -9.92
N CYS A 287 18.66 -7.68 -9.80
CA CYS A 287 18.54 -6.43 -10.54
C CYS A 287 19.68 -5.46 -10.17
N GLU A 288 19.98 -5.30 -8.87
CA GLU A 288 21.11 -4.48 -8.39
C GLU A 288 22.46 -4.98 -8.96
N ARG A 289 22.71 -6.29 -8.92
CA ARG A 289 23.94 -6.89 -9.46
C ARG A 289 24.07 -6.74 -10.96
N LEU A 290 22.97 -6.95 -11.71
CA LEU A 290 22.96 -6.92 -13.18
C LEU A 290 22.94 -5.49 -13.74
N SER A 291 22.38 -4.52 -13.01
CA SER A 291 22.36 -3.09 -13.36
C SER A 291 23.76 -2.45 -13.33
N GLY A 292 24.74 -3.07 -12.67
CA GLY A 292 26.07 -2.47 -12.50
C GLY A 292 26.02 -1.14 -11.75
N HIS A 293 25.02 -0.97 -10.87
CA HIS A 293 24.74 0.26 -10.10
C HIS A 293 24.38 1.48 -10.97
N LYS A 294 23.95 1.27 -12.22
CA LYS A 294 23.49 2.33 -13.12
C LYS A 294 21.97 2.40 -13.15
N ILE A 295 21.44 3.62 -13.03
CA ILE A 295 20.00 3.89 -13.04
C ILE A 295 19.48 4.08 -14.48
N GLU A 296 20.39 4.23 -15.47
CA GLU A 296 20.01 4.49 -16.85
C GLU A 296 19.60 3.21 -17.61
N LEU A 297 18.53 3.33 -18.39
CA LEU A 297 18.09 2.33 -19.36
C LEU A 297 19.02 2.39 -20.59
N GLY A 298 20.25 1.88 -20.44
CA GLY A 298 21.27 1.82 -21.49
C GLY A 298 22.40 2.81 -21.31
#